data_AF-A0A5Q0BNI2-F1
#
_entry.id   AF-A0A5Q0BNI2-F1
#
_cell.length_a   1.000
_cell.length_b   1.000
_cell.length_c   1.000
_cell.angle_alpha   90.00
_cell.angle_beta   90.00
_cell.angle_gamma   90.00
#
_symmetry.space_group_name_H-M   'P 1'
#
loop_
_entity.id
_entity.type
_entity.pdbx_description
1 polymer ?
#
loop_
_entity_poly.entity_id
_entity_poly.type
_entity_poly.pdbx_seq_one_letter_code
_entity_poly.pdbx_strand_id
1 'polypeptide(L)'
;MKKTALFILGALLSGTALAGADHYVRKDGNHVQHLKISQQKGETNVLVDVDFEPGANETNAKSCSAEISGEATVVSATELTLKKQARGEAHYCELKIHLSQEKAVIEETEDCIKYFAGGICRFDSEGKALNKIQ
;
A
#
# COMPACT_ATOMS: atom_id res chain seq x y z
N MET A 1 55.68 -14.84 29.41
CA MET A 1 55.43 -13.78 28.40
C MET A 1 53.95 -13.44 28.46
N LYS A 2 53.59 -12.24 28.92
CA LYS A 2 52.19 -11.77 29.00
C LYS A 2 51.96 -10.77 27.85
N LYS A 3 51.16 -11.13 26.85
CA LYS A 3 50.57 -10.19 25.89
C LYS A 3 49.16 -10.70 25.53
N THR A 4 48.17 -10.26 26.30
CA THR A 4 47.12 -9.30 25.89
C THR A 4 46.10 -9.94 24.94
N ALA A 5 45.00 -10.41 25.52
CA ALA A 5 43.81 -10.81 24.77
C ALA A 5 43.09 -9.55 24.26
N LEU A 6 42.89 -9.47 22.95
CA LEU A 6 42.04 -8.46 22.32
C LEU A 6 40.58 -8.89 22.46
N PHE A 7 39.83 -8.20 23.32
CA PHE A 7 38.38 -8.22 23.34
C PHE A 7 37.87 -7.43 22.14
N ILE A 8 37.31 -8.11 21.14
CA ILE A 8 36.55 -7.47 20.06
C ILE A 8 35.15 -7.22 20.61
N LEU A 9 34.88 -5.98 21.04
CA LEU A 9 33.53 -5.47 21.19
C LEU A 9 32.93 -5.29 19.79
N GLY A 10 32.33 -6.35 19.26
CA GLY A 10 31.38 -6.23 18.17
C GLY A 10 30.12 -5.57 18.72
N ALA A 11 30.09 -4.24 18.71
CA ALA A 11 28.88 -3.49 18.97
C ALA A 11 27.86 -3.89 17.90
N LEU A 12 26.92 -4.74 18.29
CA LEU A 12 25.67 -4.99 17.60
C LEU A 12 24.98 -3.64 17.42
N LEU A 13 25.21 -3.00 16.28
CA LEU A 13 24.31 -1.99 15.74
C LEU A 13 23.01 -2.73 15.41
N SER A 14 22.23 -2.96 16.45
CA SER A 14 20.85 -3.36 16.38
C SER A 14 20.16 -2.17 15.75
N GLY A 15 20.09 -2.16 14.41
CA GLY A 15 19.37 -1.15 13.67
C GLY A 15 17.96 -1.12 14.22
N THR A 16 17.65 -0.07 14.98
CA THR A 16 16.27 0.29 15.28
C THR A 16 15.68 0.66 13.93
N ALA A 17 15.04 -0.31 13.28
CA ALA A 17 14.15 -0.03 12.17
C ALA A 17 13.10 0.92 12.75
N LEU A 18 13.28 2.22 12.53
CA LEU A 18 12.26 3.21 12.78
C LEU A 18 11.06 2.73 11.97
N ALA A 19 9.97 2.40 12.66
CA ALA A 19 8.70 2.01 12.06
C ALA A 19 8.11 3.23 11.34
N GLY A 20 8.69 3.59 10.20
CA GLY A 20 8.18 4.58 9.28
C GLY A 20 7.07 3.96 8.45
N ALA A 21 6.07 4.77 8.11
CA ALA A 21 5.12 4.45 7.07
C ALA A 21 5.30 5.48 5.96
N ASP A 22 5.38 5.01 4.72
CA ASP A 22 5.27 5.87 3.55
C ASP A 22 3.80 6.02 3.19
N HIS A 23 3.40 7.26 2.93
CA HIS A 23 2.04 7.61 2.54
C HIS A 23 2.07 8.19 1.12
N TYR A 24 1.16 7.74 0.25
CA TYR A 24 0.99 8.25 -1.10
C TYR A 24 -0.47 8.59 -1.33
N VAL A 25 -0.75 9.79 -1.84
CA VAL A 25 -2.13 10.25 -2.04
C VAL A 25 -2.32 10.75 -3.47
N ARG A 26 -3.45 10.37 -4.05
CA ARG A 26 -4.01 11.00 -5.24
C ARG A 26 -5.34 11.66 -4.88
N LYS A 27 -5.54 12.87 -5.37
CA LYS A 27 -6.83 13.56 -5.34
C LYS A 27 -7.20 13.99 -6.75
N ASP A 28 -8.37 13.58 -7.21
CA ASP A 28 -8.92 13.90 -8.53
C ASP A 28 -10.36 14.38 -8.35
N GLY A 29 -10.53 15.70 -8.20
CA GLY A 29 -11.78 16.28 -7.73
C GLY A 29 -12.15 15.77 -6.33
N ASN A 30 -13.28 15.07 -6.24
CA ASN A 30 -13.76 14.44 -5.01
C ASN A 30 -13.38 12.97 -4.85
N HIS A 31 -12.59 12.41 -5.78
CA HIS A 31 -11.99 11.09 -5.61
C HIS A 31 -10.67 11.26 -4.85
N VAL A 32 -10.55 10.56 -3.73
CA VAL A 32 -9.34 10.48 -2.92
C VAL A 32 -8.93 9.03 -2.88
N GLN A 33 -7.64 8.78 -3.11
CA GLN A 33 -7.03 7.47 -3.02
C GLN A 33 -5.78 7.61 -2.19
N HIS A 34 -5.66 6.80 -1.14
CA HIS A 34 -4.53 6.79 -0.24
C HIS A 34 -3.92 5.38 -0.19
N LEU A 35 -2.60 5.34 -0.30
CA LEU A 35 -1.77 4.17 -0.12
C LEU A 35 -0.86 4.42 1.07
N LYS A 36 -0.85 3.49 2.01
CA LYS A 36 0.09 3.42 3.12
C LYS A 36 0.92 2.16 3.03
N ILE A 37 2.24 2.31 3.11
CA ILE A 37 3.20 1.22 3.17
C ILE A 37 3.93 1.32 4.49
N SER A 38 3.93 0.26 5.29
CA SER A 38 4.61 0.23 6.59
C SER A 38 5.47 -1.01 6.73
N GLN A 39 6.61 -0.87 7.40
CA GLN A 39 7.49 -1.99 7.70
C GLN A 39 7.52 -2.23 9.20
N GLN A 40 7.19 -3.45 9.62
CA GLN A 40 7.19 -3.84 11.03
C GLN A 40 7.75 -5.26 11.15
N LYS A 41 8.79 -5.45 11.98
CA LYS A 41 9.37 -6.77 12.26
C LYS A 41 9.79 -7.58 11.02
N GLY A 42 10.16 -6.90 9.93
CA GLY A 42 10.55 -7.52 8.66
C GLY A 42 9.39 -7.80 7.70
N GLU A 43 8.16 -7.51 8.11
CA GLU A 43 6.97 -7.63 7.26
C GLU A 43 6.66 -6.28 6.60
N THR A 44 6.36 -6.30 5.30
CA THR A 44 5.84 -5.13 4.57
C THR A 44 4.32 -5.20 4.56
N ASN A 45 3.65 -4.23 5.17
CA ASN A 45 2.20 -4.14 5.22
C ASN A 45 1.72 -2.98 4.33
N VAL A 46 0.68 -3.25 3.57
CA VAL A 46 0.00 -2.29 2.69
C VAL A 46 -1.42 -2.06 3.19
N LEU A 47 -1.85 -0.81 3.14
CA LEU A 47 -3.26 -0.41 3.21
C LEU A 47 -3.53 0.52 2.04
N VAL A 48 -4.61 0.23 1.31
CA VAL A 48 -5.14 1.12 0.27
C VAL A 48 -6.58 1.43 0.63
N ASP A 49 -6.91 2.72 0.69
CA ASP A 49 -8.26 3.22 0.85
C ASP A 49 -8.60 4.17 -0.30
N VAL A 50 -9.87 4.12 -0.67
CA VAL A 50 -10.45 4.95 -1.73
C VAL A 50 -11.76 5.50 -1.24
N ASP A 51 -11.92 6.81 -1.40
CA ASP A 51 -13.12 7.54 -1.06
C ASP A 51 -13.54 8.40 -2.25
N PHE A 52 -14.82 8.34 -2.58
CA PHE A 52 -15.45 9.22 -3.56
C PHE A 52 -16.74 9.79 -2.99
N GLU A 53 -16.84 11.11 -3.01
CA GLU A 53 -18.06 11.83 -2.64
C GLU A 53 -18.56 12.64 -3.85
N PRO A 54 -19.71 12.32 -4.44
CA PRO A 54 -20.18 13.01 -5.64
C PRO A 54 -20.44 14.50 -5.39
N GLY A 55 -20.02 15.32 -6.36
CA GLY A 55 -20.27 16.77 -6.31
C GLY A 55 -21.74 17.11 -6.54
N ALA A 56 -22.15 18.34 -6.18
CA ALA A 56 -23.52 18.83 -6.38
C ALA A 56 -24.03 18.75 -7.85
N ASN A 57 -23.11 18.66 -8.82
CA ASN A 57 -23.41 18.57 -10.25
C ASN A 57 -23.46 17.13 -10.78
N GLU A 58 -23.10 16.13 -9.97
CA GLU A 58 -23.02 14.72 -10.38
C GLU A 58 -24.33 14.00 -10.04
N THR A 59 -25.34 14.26 -10.87
CA THR A 59 -26.69 13.71 -10.69
C THR A 59 -26.64 12.19 -10.81
N ASN A 60 -27.16 11.47 -9.80
CA ASN A 60 -27.18 9.99 -9.69
C ASN A 60 -25.84 9.30 -9.42
N ALA A 61 -24.76 10.04 -9.16
CA ALA A 61 -23.53 9.43 -8.68
C ALA A 61 -23.72 8.96 -7.22
N LYS A 62 -23.17 7.80 -6.88
CA LYS A 62 -23.19 7.26 -5.52
C LYS A 62 -21.84 7.50 -4.89
N SER A 63 -21.83 7.90 -3.62
CA SER A 63 -20.61 7.88 -2.83
C SER A 63 -20.08 6.45 -2.73
N CYS A 64 -18.77 6.31 -2.62
CA CYS A 64 -18.15 5.03 -2.39
C CYS A 64 -16.97 5.20 -1.43
N SER A 65 -16.77 4.20 -0.58
CA SER A 65 -15.62 4.09 0.31
C SER A 65 -15.24 2.62 0.39
N ALA A 66 -13.98 2.30 0.14
CA ALA A 66 -13.47 0.93 0.21
C ALA A 66 -12.04 0.93 0.72
N GLU A 67 -11.70 -0.11 1.49
CA GLU A 67 -10.35 -0.32 2.02
C GLU A 67 -9.92 -1.77 1.78
N ILE A 68 -8.65 -1.96 1.46
CA ILE A 68 -8.00 -3.26 1.44
C ILE A 68 -6.63 -3.18 2.10
N SER A 69 -6.35 -4.15 2.98
CA SER A 69 -5.10 -4.18 3.73
C SER A 69 -4.59 -5.60 3.97
N GLY A 70 -3.27 -5.70 4.12
CA GLY A 70 -2.58 -6.93 4.45
C GLY A 70 -1.07 -6.87 4.22
N GLU A 71 -0.42 -7.99 4.49
CA GLU A 71 0.99 -8.19 4.16
C GLU A 71 1.17 -8.23 2.64
N ALA A 72 2.15 -7.48 2.15
CA ALA A 72 2.53 -7.43 0.76
C ALA A 72 3.86 -8.15 0.53
N THR A 73 3.92 -8.89 -0.56
CA THR A 73 5.16 -9.48 -1.06
C THR A 73 6.01 -8.39 -1.70
N VAL A 74 7.28 -8.28 -1.30
CA VAL A 74 8.26 -7.41 -1.96
C VAL A 74 8.81 -8.13 -3.17
N VAL A 75 8.41 -7.72 -4.38
CA VAL A 75 8.89 -8.34 -5.63
C VAL A 75 10.23 -7.74 -6.04
N SER A 76 10.39 -6.42 -5.86
CA SER A 76 11.63 -5.69 -6.09
C SER A 76 11.67 -4.41 -5.27
N ALA A 77 12.73 -3.61 -5.41
CA ALA A 77 12.82 -2.29 -4.77
C ALA A 77 11.74 -1.30 -5.24
N THR A 78 11.10 -1.56 -6.39
CA THR A 78 10.10 -0.68 -7.00
C THR A 78 8.75 -1.36 -7.19
N GLU A 79 8.54 -2.55 -6.62
CA GLU A 79 7.30 -3.29 -6.83
C GLU A 79 6.92 -4.12 -5.60
N LEU A 80 5.67 -3.93 -5.17
CA LEU A 80 5.01 -4.72 -4.13
C LEU A 80 3.76 -5.39 -4.71
N THR A 81 3.40 -6.54 -4.15
CA THR A 81 2.14 -7.23 -4.48
C THR A 81 1.37 -7.55 -3.21
N LEU A 82 0.14 -7.05 -3.11
CA LEU A 82 -0.82 -7.45 -2.07
C LEU A 82 -1.79 -8.44 -2.68
N LYS A 83 -1.99 -9.60 -2.05
CA LYS A 83 -3.00 -10.58 -2.45
C LYS A 83 -3.91 -10.90 -1.27
N LYS A 84 -5.20 -10.63 -1.42
CA LYS A 84 -6.21 -10.81 -0.36
C LYS A 84 -7.34 -11.69 -0.83
N GLN A 85 -7.67 -12.71 -0.05
CA GLN A 85 -8.83 -13.57 -0.31
C GLN A 85 -10.12 -12.88 0.14
N ALA A 86 -11.16 -12.95 -0.69
CA ALA A 86 -12.50 -12.52 -0.33
C ALA A 86 -13.06 -13.42 0.79
N ARG A 87 -13.80 -12.83 1.73
CA ARG A 87 -14.24 -13.56 2.94
C ARG A 87 -15.21 -14.68 2.57
N GLY A 88 -14.79 -15.93 2.79
CA GLY A 88 -15.63 -17.10 2.55
C GLY A 88 -15.74 -17.52 1.09
N GLU A 89 -14.96 -16.92 0.19
CA GLU A 89 -14.99 -17.19 -1.24
C GLU A 89 -13.60 -17.57 -1.76
N ALA A 90 -13.55 -18.32 -2.87
CA ALA A 90 -12.28 -18.70 -3.52
C ALA A 90 -11.79 -17.64 -4.53
N HIS A 91 -12.11 -16.36 -4.27
CA HIS A 91 -11.74 -15.21 -5.08
C HIS A 91 -10.66 -14.38 -4.39
N TYR A 92 -9.77 -13.80 -5.19
CA TYR A 92 -8.61 -13.08 -4.68
C TYR A 92 -8.49 -11.73 -5.37
N CYS A 93 -8.50 -10.67 -4.58
CA CYS A 93 -8.04 -9.38 -5.06
C CYS A 93 -6.51 -9.34 -4.99
N GLU A 94 -5.87 -9.05 -6.11
CA GLU A 94 -4.45 -8.77 -6.20
C GLU A 94 -4.24 -7.31 -6.61
N LEU A 95 -3.40 -6.60 -5.83
CA LEU A 95 -2.91 -5.27 -6.16
C LEU A 95 -1.42 -5.36 -6.48
N LYS A 96 -1.01 -4.80 -7.61
CA LYS A 96 0.38 -4.53 -7.93
C LYS A 96 0.66 -3.06 -7.73
N ILE A 97 1.69 -2.77 -6.94
CA ILE A 97 2.02 -1.41 -6.52
C ILE A 97 3.40 -1.10 -7.05
N HIS A 98 3.45 -0.22 -8.04
CA HIS A 98 4.68 0.25 -8.65
C HIS A 98 5.14 1.51 -7.93
N LEU A 99 6.36 1.47 -7.40
CA LEU A 99 6.94 2.53 -6.59
C LEU A 99 8.06 3.25 -7.32
N SER A 100 8.12 4.55 -7.10
CA SER A 100 9.27 5.41 -7.30
C SER A 100 9.50 6.23 -6.03
N GLN A 101 10.58 7.02 -5.98
CA GLN A 101 10.91 7.84 -4.81
C GLN A 101 9.72 8.67 -4.30
N GLU A 102 9.01 9.31 -5.22
CA GLU A 102 7.96 10.29 -4.89
C GLU A 102 6.57 9.89 -5.37
N LYS A 103 6.42 8.74 -6.04
CA LYS A 103 5.16 8.35 -6.67
C LYS A 103 4.88 6.86 -6.54
N ALA A 104 3.60 6.52 -6.50
CA ALA A 104 3.09 5.16 -6.63
C ALA A 104 2.01 5.07 -7.71
N VAL A 105 1.91 3.91 -8.36
CA VAL A 105 0.82 3.54 -9.28
C VAL A 105 0.30 2.18 -8.85
N ILE A 106 -1.02 1.99 -8.87
CA ILE A 106 -1.67 0.75 -8.42
C ILE A 106 -2.43 0.15 -9.58
N GLU A 107 -2.19 -1.12 -9.85
CA GLU A 107 -3.01 -1.95 -10.74
C GLU A 107 -3.78 -2.97 -9.90
N GLU A 108 -5.03 -3.28 -10.29
CA GLU A 108 -5.85 -4.25 -9.58
C GLU A 108 -6.43 -5.32 -10.53
N THR A 109 -6.66 -6.52 -10.01
CA THR A 109 -7.41 -7.56 -10.74
C THR A 109 -8.92 -7.31 -10.76
N GLU A 110 -9.64 -7.86 -11.74
CA GLU A 110 -11.12 -7.74 -11.79
C GLU A 110 -11.84 -8.24 -10.53
N ASP A 111 -11.24 -9.20 -9.81
CA ASP A 111 -11.82 -9.72 -8.57
C ASP A 111 -11.86 -8.65 -7.45
N CYS A 112 -10.96 -7.66 -7.48
CA CYS A 112 -11.02 -6.51 -6.57
C CYS A 112 -12.31 -5.72 -6.79
N ILE A 113 -12.67 -5.47 -8.05
CA ILE A 113 -13.84 -4.69 -8.44
C ILE A 113 -15.13 -5.41 -7.99
N LYS A 114 -15.19 -6.73 -8.21
CA LYS A 114 -16.39 -7.54 -7.96
C LYS A 114 -16.61 -7.87 -6.48
N TYR A 115 -15.53 -8.16 -5.73
CA TYR A 115 -15.64 -8.77 -4.40
C TYR A 115 -15.17 -7.86 -3.25
N PHE A 116 -14.49 -6.75 -3.54
CA PHE A 116 -13.94 -5.86 -2.50
C PHE A 116 -14.45 -4.42 -2.60
N ALA A 117 -14.47 -3.85 -3.80
CA ALA A 117 -14.68 -2.42 -3.98
C ALA A 117 -16.09 -2.04 -4.48
N GLY A 118 -16.98 -3.03 -4.69
CA GLY A 118 -18.41 -2.78 -4.97
C GLY A 118 -18.67 -2.08 -6.31
N GLY A 119 -17.85 -2.33 -7.32
CA GLY A 119 -18.02 -1.85 -8.70
C GLY A 119 -17.50 -0.45 -8.99
N ILE A 120 -17.96 0.57 -8.25
CA ILE A 120 -17.61 1.98 -8.53
C ILE A 120 -16.36 2.47 -7.79
N CYS A 121 -16.05 1.89 -6.63
CA CYS A 121 -14.77 2.14 -5.98
C CYS A 121 -13.75 1.22 -6.65
N ARG A 122 -12.58 1.76 -6.99
CA ARG A 122 -11.48 1.03 -7.63
C ARG A 122 -10.20 1.33 -6.90
N PHE A 123 -9.43 0.32 -6.52
CA PHE A 123 -8.10 0.50 -5.94
C PHE A 123 -7.05 0.79 -7.02
N ASP A 124 -7.38 0.54 -8.29
CA ASP A 124 -6.58 0.91 -9.44
C ASP A 124 -6.46 2.43 -9.55
N SER A 125 -5.25 2.93 -9.82
CA SER A 125 -5.01 4.36 -9.97
C SER A 125 -5.17 4.85 -11.42
N GLU A 126 -5.59 3.98 -12.34
CA GLU A 126 -5.82 4.17 -13.76
C GLU A 126 -4.59 4.75 -14.48
N GLY A 127 -3.41 4.27 -14.07
CA GLY A 127 -2.11 4.77 -14.53
C GLY A 127 -1.75 6.18 -14.02
N LYS A 128 -2.63 6.83 -13.25
CA LYS A 128 -2.33 8.13 -12.61
C LYS A 128 -1.55 7.89 -11.32
N ALA A 129 -0.59 8.77 -11.06
CA ALA A 129 0.29 8.65 -9.91
C ALA A 129 -0.38 9.16 -8.61
N LEU A 130 -0.20 8.40 -7.54
CA LEU A 130 -0.31 8.88 -6.17
C LEU A 130 1.03 9.52 -5.80
N ASN A 131 1.02 10.70 -5.19
CA ASN A 131 2.24 11.40 -4.78
C ASN A 131 2.55 11.13 -3.33
N LYS A 132 3.83 10.93 -3.01
CA LYS A 132 4.29 10.74 -1.64
C LYS A 132 3.99 11.98 -0.80
N ILE A 133 3.53 11.78 0.42
CA ILE A 133 3.28 12.82 1.42
C ILE A 133 4.02 12.47 2.73
N GLN A 134 4.38 13.50 3.48
CA GLN A 134 5.05 13.40 4.78
C GLN A 134 4.05 13.43 5.93
#